data_AF-A0A2M9IQE0-F1
#
_entry.id   AF-A0A2M9IQE0-F1
#
_cell.length_a   1.000
_cell.length_b   1.000
_cell.length_c   1.000
_cell.angle_alpha   90.00
_cell.angle_beta   90.00
_cell.angle_gamma   90.00
#
_symmetry.space_group_name_H-M   'P 1'
#
loop_
_entity.id
_entity.type
_entity.pdbx_description
1 polymer ?
#
loop_
_entity_poly.entity_id
_entity_poly.type
_entity_poly.pdbx_seq_one_letter_code
_entity_poly.pdbx_strand_id
1 'polypeptide(L)' 'MAGDDDYFYTRDRPENPDLEEDRPRGGGGEPAGKGALGSFRVLYIVVAVVIVIMFVTLI' A
#
# COMPACT_ATOMS: atom_id res chain seq x y z
N MET A 1 22.71 -40.53 -14.77
CA MET A 1 23.17 -39.21 -15.25
C MET A 1 22.09 -38.20 -14.90
N ALA A 2 22.34 -37.28 -13.98
CA ALA A 2 21.47 -36.14 -13.67
C ALA A 2 22.05 -34.92 -14.40
N GLY A 3 21.62 -34.69 -15.64
CA GLY A 3 22.21 -33.66 -16.48
C GLY A 3 21.35 -33.23 -17.67
N ASP A 4 20.04 -33.41 -17.58
CA ASP A 4 19.12 -33.06 -18.68
C ASP A 4 17.86 -32.30 -18.21
N ASP A 5 17.66 -32.12 -16.91
CA ASP A 5 16.54 -31.34 -16.36
C ASP A 5 16.75 -29.83 -16.54
N ASP A 6 17.97 -29.33 -16.30
CA ASP A 6 18.31 -27.93 -16.52
C ASP A 6 18.20 -27.50 -17.99
N TYR A 7 18.40 -28.43 -18.93
CA TYR A 7 18.41 -28.16 -20.36
C TYR A 7 17.00 -27.99 -20.96
N PHE A 8 16.01 -28.63 -20.35
CA PHE A 8 14.61 -28.53 -20.74
C PHE A 8 14.05 -27.13 -20.43
N TYR A 9 14.35 -26.58 -19.25
CA TYR A 9 13.87 -25.27 -18.83
C TYR A 9 14.63 -24.07 -19.45
N THR A 10 15.78 -24.30 -20.09
CA THR A 10 16.56 -23.24 -20.74
C THR A 10 16.21 -23.00 -22.20
N ARG A 11 15.55 -23.96 -22.88
CA ARG A 11 15.30 -23.89 -24.33
C ARG A 11 13.90 -23.41 -24.73
N ASP A 12 12.91 -23.56 -23.85
CA ASP A 12 11.51 -23.23 -24.15
C ASP A 12 11.08 -21.81 -23.73
N ARG A 13 12.03 -20.93 -23.40
CA ARG A 13 11.69 -19.54 -23.08
C ARG A 13 11.52 -18.74 -24.38
N PRO A 14 10.32 -18.17 -24.66
CA PRO A 14 10.10 -17.37 -25.86
C PRO A 14 10.99 -16.11 -25.86
N GLU A 15 11.21 -15.49 -27.02
CA GLU A 15 12.07 -14.29 -27.10
C GLU A 15 11.56 -13.12 -26.24
N ASN A 16 10.26 -13.10 -25.93
CA ASN A 16 9.64 -12.10 -25.06
C ASN A 16 8.85 -12.76 -23.92
N PRO A 17 9.50 -13.20 -22.84
CA PRO A 17 8.85 -13.90 -21.74
C PRO A 17 8.18 -12.98 -20.72
N ASP A 18 8.42 -11.66 -20.79
CA ASP A 18 7.92 -10.68 -19.84
C ASP A 18 7.01 -9.68 -20.57
N LEU A 19 5.81 -10.12 -20.96
CA LEU A 19 4.82 -9.24 -21.60
C LEU A 19 4.28 -8.22 -20.60
N GLU A 20 3.93 -7.03 -21.08
CA GLU A 20 3.33 -6.01 -20.22
C GLU A 20 1.97 -6.46 -19.67
N GLU A 21 1.30 -7.32 -20.42
CA GLU A 21 0.04 -7.98 -20.08
C GLU A 21 0.19 -9.06 -18.99
N ASP A 22 1.39 -9.63 -18.84
CA ASP A 22 1.71 -10.62 -17.79
C ASP A 22 1.99 -9.97 -16.43
N ARG A 23 2.11 -8.63 -16.41
CA ARG A 23 2.15 -7.88 -15.15
C ARG A 23 0.90 -8.23 -14.35
N PRO A 24 1.02 -8.49 -13.03
CA PRO A 24 -0.13 -8.74 -12.18
C PRO A 24 -1.20 -7.67 -12.41
N ARG A 25 -2.43 -8.09 -12.81
CA ARG A 25 -3.58 -7.19 -12.89
C ARG A 25 -3.85 -6.65 -11.49
N GLY A 26 -3.31 -5.48 -11.20
CA GLY A 26 -3.26 -4.92 -9.84
C GLY A 26 -2.03 -4.08 -9.52
N GLY A 27 -1.05 -3.95 -10.44
CA GLY A 27 0.15 -3.12 -10.26
C GLY A 27 -0.07 -1.59 -10.21
N GLY A 28 -1.32 -1.13 -10.08
CA GLY A 28 -1.62 0.25 -9.72
C GLY A 28 -1.85 0.30 -8.21
N GLY A 29 -0.79 0.05 -7.43
CA GLY A 29 -0.85 0.21 -5.99
C GLY A 29 -1.46 1.56 -5.67
N GLU A 30 -2.62 1.55 -5.02
CA GLU A 30 -3.15 2.71 -4.32
C GLU A 30 -1.96 3.33 -3.59
N PRO A 31 -1.67 4.65 -3.71
CA PRO A 31 -0.61 5.22 -2.91
C PRO A 31 -0.98 4.99 -1.44
N ALA A 32 -0.35 3.99 -0.82
CA ALA A 32 -0.33 3.77 0.61
C ALA A 32 0.50 4.92 1.21
N GLY A 33 -0.07 6.11 1.17
CA GLY A 33 0.71 7.34 1.18
C GLY A 33 -0.14 8.61 1.21
N LYS A 34 -1.43 8.54 1.54
CA LYS A 34 -2.09 9.68 2.19
C LYS A 34 -1.81 9.56 3.67
N GLY A 35 -0.62 10.02 4.04
CA GLY A 35 -0.05 9.89 5.37
C GLY A 35 -1.04 10.26 6.47
N ALA A 36 -0.87 9.62 7.63
CA ALA A 36 -1.58 9.90 8.88
C ALA A 36 -1.58 11.38 9.33
N LEU A 37 -0.88 12.27 8.60
CA LEU A 37 -0.83 13.72 8.74
C LEU A 37 -2.04 14.46 8.12
N GLY A 38 -2.94 13.77 7.40
CA GLY A 38 -4.00 14.40 6.59
C GLY A 38 -5.31 14.77 7.32
N SER A 39 -5.47 14.54 8.61
CA SER A 39 -6.71 14.91 9.31
C SER A 39 -6.52 15.25 10.80
N PHE A 40 -5.72 16.28 11.06
CA PHE A 40 -5.73 16.95 12.38
C PHE A 40 -7.09 17.57 12.73
N ARG A 41 -8.04 17.66 11.78
CA ARG A 41 -9.41 18.17 12.02
C ARG A 41 -10.10 17.44 13.17
N VAL A 42 -9.99 16.11 13.24
CA VAL A 42 -10.61 15.33 14.31
C VAL A 42 -9.96 15.65 15.65
N LEU A 43 -8.62 15.76 15.70
CA LEU A 43 -7.89 16.14 16.91
C LEU A 43 -8.31 17.53 17.41
N TYR A 44 -8.42 18.53 16.52
CA TYR A 44 -8.86 19.87 16.88
C TYR A 44 -10.27 19.89 17.48
N ILE A 45 -11.20 19.12 16.91
CA ILE A 45 -12.57 19.01 17.44
C ILE A 45 -12.56 18.40 18.83
N VAL A 46 -11.80 17.31 19.03
CA VAL A 46 -11.69 16.65 20.34
C VAL A 46 -11.11 17.61 21.39
N VAL A 47 -10.02 18.31 21.07
CA VAL A 47 -9.40 19.29 21.99
C VAL A 47 -10.37 20.41 22.34
N ALA A 48 -11.10 20.96 21.36
CA ALA A 48 -12.07 22.02 21.59
C ALA A 48 -13.19 21.58 22.54
N VAL A 49 -13.75 20.37 22.35
CA VAL A 49 -14.79 19.81 23.21
C VAL A 49 -14.30 19.63 24.65
N VAL A 50 -13.08 19.11 24.84
CA VAL A 50 -12.48 18.94 26.17
C VAL A 50 -12.35 20.28 26.90
N ILE A 51 -11.87 21.32 26.22
CA ILE A 51 -11.74 22.66 26.80
C ILE A 51 -13.11 23.21 27.21
N VAL A 52 -14.14 23.08 26.37
CA VAL A 52 -15.50 23.54 26.67
C VAL A 52 -16.06 22.85 27.90
N ILE A 53 -15.94 21.52 27.99
CA ILE A 53 -16.42 20.76 29.15
C ILE A 53 -15.69 21.24 30.41
N MET A 54 -14.36 21.36 30.35
CA MET A 54 -13.55 21.79 31.48
C MET A 54 -13.98 23.17 31.99
N PHE A 55 -14.22 24.14 31.09
CA PHE A 55 -14.72 25.47 31.42
C PHE A 55 -16.12 25.45 32.05
N VAL A 56 -17.04 24.66 31.49
CA VAL A 56 -18.41 24.55 32.01
C VAL A 56 -18.45 23.87 33.39
N THR A 57 -17.56 22.93 33.65
CA THR A 57 -17.53 22.20 34.94
C THR A 57 -16.71 22.89 36.03
N LEU A 58 -15.76 23.76 35.67
CA LEU A 58 -14.90 24.48 36.62
C LEU A 58 -15.41 25.90 36.95
N ILE A 59 -16.37 26.42 36.19
CA ILE A 59 -17.18 27.59 36.54
C ILE A 59 -18.30 27.18 37.50
#